data_AF-A0A424P6X2-F1
#
_entry.id   AF-A0A424P6X2-F1
#
_cell.length_a   1.000
_cell.length_b   1.000
_cell.length_c   1.000
_cell.angle_alpha   90.00
_cell.angle_beta   90.00
_cell.angle_gamma   90.00
#
_symmetry.space_group_name_H-M   'P 1'
#
loop_
_entity.id
_entity.type
_entity.pdbx_description
1 polymer ?
#
loop_
_entity_poly.entity_id
_entity_poly.type
_entity_poly.pdbx_seq_one_letter_code
_entity_poly.pdbx_strand_id
1 'polypeptide(L)'
;MKKIINSIFISLFLLLSTSIFSQEEKAIVIEDFIQEHETLISYRGNDGEIDWESKNEINKKIRFFIEEKYPNVLSTRNIMWDSYETYLSPYDRHHFHTFIAGVKVKDISRMKYVNVRYHPDTQKVNSTYAWDEEVQDFIELDKEEEEE
;
A
#
# COMPACT_ATOMS: atom_id res chain seq x y z
N MET A 1 15.18 -24.40 46.83
CA MET A 1 13.90 -23.69 46.67
C MET A 1 13.99 -22.45 45.78
N LYS A 2 14.93 -21.51 45.98
CA LYS A 2 15.10 -20.31 45.12
C LYS A 2 15.30 -20.57 43.61
N LYS A 3 16.03 -21.62 43.23
CA LYS A 3 16.27 -21.96 41.80
C LYS A 3 15.04 -22.53 41.07
N ILE A 4 14.13 -23.19 41.78
CA ILE A 4 12.90 -23.78 41.21
C ILE A 4 11.87 -22.68 40.93
N ILE A 5 11.78 -21.68 41.82
CA ILE A 5 10.89 -20.53 41.66
C ILE A 5 11.29 -19.67 40.44
N ASN A 6 12.59 -19.46 40.19
CA ASN A 6 13.05 -18.76 38.99
C ASN A 6 12.77 -19.53 37.69
N SER A 7 12.82 -20.87 37.72
CA SER A 7 12.55 -21.68 36.53
C SER A 7 11.06 -21.68 36.15
N ILE A 8 10.16 -21.62 37.14
CA ILE A 8 8.71 -21.53 36.91
C ILE A 8 8.33 -20.15 36.34
N PHE A 9 8.95 -19.07 36.84
CA PHE A 9 8.72 -17.71 36.32
C PHE A 9 9.18 -17.53 34.87
N ILE A 10 10.28 -18.16 34.46
CA ILE A 10 10.75 -18.12 33.08
C ILE A 10 9.83 -18.93 32.15
N SER A 11 9.30 -20.08 32.62
CA SER A 11 8.34 -20.87 31.83
C SER A 11 6.96 -20.19 31.69
N LEU A 12 6.53 -19.43 32.70
CA LEU A 12 5.25 -18.72 32.68
C LEU A 12 5.30 -17.49 31.76
N PHE A 13 6.48 -16.85 31.61
CA PHE A 13 6.67 -15.73 30.69
C PHE A 13 6.71 -16.17 29.21
N LEU A 14 7.16 -17.40 28.93
CA LEU A 14 7.18 -17.99 27.58
C LEU A 14 5.81 -18.49 27.10
N LEU A 15 4.84 -18.68 28.00
CA LEU A 15 3.48 -19.13 27.66
C LEU A 15 2.52 -17.97 27.33
N LEU A 16 2.91 -16.71 27.56
CA LEU A 16 2.04 -15.55 27.32
C LEU A 16 2.21 -14.89 25.94
N SER A 17 3.14 -15.34 25.09
CA SER A 17 3.52 -14.61 23.87
C SER A 17 3.06 -15.21 22.54
N THR A 18 2.11 -16.16 22.52
CA THR A 18 1.56 -16.67 21.26
C THR A 18 0.04 -16.58 21.20
N SER A 19 -0.49 -15.37 21.32
CA SER A 19 -1.75 -15.06 20.65
C SER A 19 -1.50 -15.05 19.14
N ILE A 20 -1.57 -16.22 18.53
CA ILE A 20 -1.73 -16.35 17.08
C ILE A 20 -3.14 -15.82 16.80
N PHE A 21 -3.26 -14.51 16.59
CA PHE A 21 -4.42 -13.95 15.94
C PHE A 21 -4.36 -14.43 14.49
N SER A 22 -5.05 -15.52 14.18
CA SER A 22 -5.54 -15.71 12.83
C SER A 22 -6.49 -14.54 12.60
N GLN A 23 -6.04 -13.47 11.94
CA GLN A 23 -6.98 -12.52 11.37
C GLN A 23 -7.77 -13.33 10.36
N GLU A 24 -9.01 -13.68 10.70
CA GLU A 24 -9.97 -14.10 9.71
C GLU A 24 -10.06 -12.95 8.71
N GLU A 25 -9.51 -13.16 7.51
CA GLU A 25 -9.52 -12.13 6.48
C GLU A 25 -10.96 -11.70 6.25
N LYS A 26 -11.21 -10.41 6.44
CA LYS A 26 -12.51 -9.79 6.25
C LYS A 26 -13.04 -10.20 4.87
N ALA A 27 -14.27 -10.73 4.84
CA ALA A 27 -14.91 -11.06 3.57
C ALA A 27 -15.06 -9.78 2.75
N ILE A 28 -14.55 -9.79 1.51
CA ILE A 28 -14.77 -8.70 0.55
C ILE A 28 -16.16 -8.89 -0.04
N VAL A 29 -17.05 -7.93 0.21
CA VAL A 29 -18.43 -7.92 -0.27
C VAL A 29 -18.67 -6.74 -1.21
N ILE A 30 -19.81 -6.76 -1.92
CA ILE A 30 -20.17 -5.67 -2.86
C ILE A 30 -20.26 -4.33 -2.13
N GLU A 31 -20.67 -4.34 -0.86
CA GLU A 31 -20.72 -3.14 -0.03
C GLU A 31 -19.35 -2.48 0.17
N ASP A 32 -18.26 -3.25 0.22
CA ASP A 32 -16.90 -2.70 0.30
C ASP A 32 -16.57 -1.93 -0.98
N PHE A 33 -16.88 -2.51 -2.14
CA PHE A 33 -16.70 -1.81 -3.43
C PHE A 33 -17.51 -0.51 -3.50
N ILE A 34 -18.79 -0.55 -3.09
CA ILE A 34 -19.65 0.63 -3.07
C ILE A 34 -19.05 1.70 -2.17
N GLN A 35 -18.63 1.33 -0.96
CA GLN A 35 -18.05 2.27 0.01
C GLN A 35 -16.76 2.91 -0.53
N GLU A 36 -15.85 2.11 -1.12
CA GLU A 36 -14.60 2.62 -1.69
C GLU A 36 -14.86 3.53 -2.90
N HIS A 37 -15.81 3.17 -3.75
CA HIS A 37 -16.20 3.99 -4.90
C HIS A 37 -16.81 5.33 -4.47
N GLU A 38 -17.72 5.34 -3.50
CA GLU A 38 -18.29 6.56 -2.93
C GLU A 38 -17.22 7.41 -2.24
N THR A 39 -16.23 6.77 -1.59
CA THR A 39 -15.09 7.46 -0.99
C THR A 39 -14.26 8.17 -2.06
N LEU A 40 -13.96 7.51 -3.19
CA LEU A 40 -13.28 8.16 -4.32
C LEU A 40 -14.09 9.31 -4.90
N ILE A 41 -15.40 9.13 -5.10
CA ILE A 41 -16.28 10.21 -5.57
C ILE A 41 -16.27 11.39 -4.60
N SER A 42 -16.20 11.14 -3.29
CA SER A 42 -16.12 12.20 -2.29
C SER A 42 -14.86 13.07 -2.41
N TYR A 43 -13.81 12.56 -3.07
CA TYR A 43 -12.58 13.29 -3.38
C TYR A 43 -12.66 14.04 -4.71
N ARG A 44 -13.80 14.03 -5.40
CA ARG A 44 -14.00 14.80 -6.63
C ARG A 44 -14.05 16.30 -6.33
N GLY A 45 -13.26 17.07 -7.06
CA GLY A 45 -13.33 18.52 -7.14
C GLY A 45 -14.58 19.02 -7.87
N ASN A 46 -14.72 20.34 -7.93
CA ASN A 46 -15.89 21.02 -8.48
C ASN A 46 -16.03 20.87 -10.01
N ASP A 47 -14.94 20.57 -10.72
CA ASP A 47 -14.86 20.38 -12.17
C ASP A 47 -15.11 18.94 -12.61
N GLY A 48 -15.33 18.02 -11.67
CA GLY A 48 -15.48 16.60 -11.98
C GLY A 48 -14.16 15.83 -12.01
N GLU A 49 -13.03 16.52 -11.86
CA GLU A 49 -11.72 15.88 -11.66
C GLU A 49 -11.55 15.49 -10.20
N ILE A 50 -10.64 14.56 -9.90
CA ILE A 50 -10.30 14.26 -8.50
C ILE A 50 -9.49 15.44 -7.96
N ASP A 51 -9.95 16.04 -6.86
CA ASP A 51 -9.23 17.10 -6.15
C ASP A 51 -7.98 16.48 -5.49
N TRP A 52 -6.88 16.46 -6.24
CA TRP A 52 -5.61 15.87 -5.83
C TRP A 52 -4.84 16.76 -4.84
N GLU A 53 -5.24 18.03 -4.67
CA GLU A 53 -4.78 18.88 -3.57
C GLU A 53 -5.41 18.48 -2.23
N SER A 54 -6.44 17.62 -2.25
CA SER A 54 -7.16 17.25 -1.05
C SER A 54 -6.26 16.55 -0.03
N LYS A 55 -6.44 16.96 1.23
CA LYS A 55 -5.85 16.41 2.46
C LYS A 55 -6.30 14.97 2.73
N ASN A 56 -6.65 14.21 1.71
CA ASN A 56 -7.13 12.84 1.83
C ASN A 56 -6.01 11.94 2.32
N GLU A 57 -6.40 10.94 3.11
CA GLU A 57 -5.46 10.08 3.83
C GLU A 57 -4.67 9.17 2.87
N ILE A 58 -5.28 8.79 1.75
CA ILE A 58 -4.68 7.95 0.71
C ILE A 58 -3.47 8.67 0.07
N ASN A 59 -3.65 9.94 -0.33
CA ASN A 59 -2.61 10.78 -0.92
C ASN A 59 -1.42 10.95 0.03
N LYS A 60 -1.68 11.15 1.33
CA LYS A 60 -0.59 11.23 2.32
C LYS A 60 0.18 9.92 2.39
N LYS A 61 -0.51 8.79 2.52
CA LYS A 61 0.11 7.46 2.58
C LYS A 61 0.94 7.17 1.32
N ILE A 62 0.43 7.52 0.14
CA ILE A 62 1.17 7.38 -1.13
C ILE A 62 2.42 8.27 -1.14
N ARG A 63 2.32 9.53 -0.72
CA ARG A 63 3.48 10.45 -0.65
C ARG A 63 4.55 9.90 0.26
N PHE A 64 4.18 9.53 1.49
CA PHE A 64 5.11 8.94 2.46
C PHE A 64 5.77 7.67 1.92
N PHE A 65 4.98 6.77 1.33
CA PHE A 65 5.50 5.54 0.73
C PHE A 65 6.51 5.82 -0.39
N ILE A 66 6.23 6.76 -1.30
CA ILE A 66 7.14 7.11 -2.40
C ILE A 66 8.43 7.72 -1.86
N GLU A 67 8.32 8.66 -0.91
CA GLU A 67 9.48 9.33 -0.29
C GLU A 67 10.37 8.33 0.46
N GLU A 68 9.78 7.33 1.12
CA GLU A 68 10.51 6.27 1.82
C GLU A 68 11.14 5.26 0.85
N LYS A 69 10.39 4.80 -0.16
CA LYS A 69 10.84 3.75 -1.09
C LYS A 69 11.85 4.24 -2.12
N TYR A 70 11.76 5.50 -2.57
CA TYR A 70 12.58 6.05 -3.65
C TYR A 70 13.35 7.31 -3.21
N PRO A 71 14.55 7.15 -2.58
CA PRO A 71 15.31 8.27 -2.03
C PRO A 71 15.76 9.33 -3.04
N ASN A 72 15.76 9.00 -4.34
CA ASN A 72 16.09 9.90 -5.44
C ASN A 72 14.90 10.79 -5.88
N VAL A 73 13.69 10.52 -5.38
CA VAL A 73 12.50 11.36 -5.61
C VAL A 73 12.57 12.58 -4.69
N LEU A 74 12.53 13.77 -5.29
CA LEU A 74 12.55 15.06 -4.57
C LEU A 74 11.16 15.48 -4.09
N SER A 75 10.12 15.13 -4.85
CA SER A 75 8.73 15.41 -4.47
C SER A 75 7.77 14.60 -5.31
N THR A 76 6.70 14.14 -4.67
CA THR A 76 5.52 13.61 -5.36
C THR A 76 4.61 14.76 -5.76
N ARG A 77 4.20 14.79 -7.02
CA ARG A 77 3.18 15.69 -7.57
C ARG A 77 1.91 14.88 -7.81
N ASN A 78 1.02 15.38 -8.67
CA ASN A 78 -0.26 14.79 -9.04
C ASN A 78 -0.35 13.26 -8.82
N ILE A 79 -1.32 12.81 -8.02
CA ILE A 79 -1.62 11.40 -7.77
C ILE A 79 -2.98 11.15 -8.40
N MET A 80 -2.99 10.40 -9.50
CA MET A 80 -4.19 10.15 -10.29
C MET A 80 -4.69 8.74 -10.00
N TRP A 81 -5.99 8.60 -9.74
CA TRP A 81 -6.59 7.26 -9.70
C TRP A 81 -6.58 6.65 -11.11
N ASP A 82 -6.20 5.38 -11.20
CA ASP A 82 -6.12 4.63 -12.45
C ASP A 82 -7.18 3.53 -12.50
N SER A 83 -7.18 2.64 -11.51
CA SER A 83 -8.05 1.47 -11.52
C SER A 83 -8.39 0.99 -10.11
N TYR A 84 -9.39 0.13 -10.02
CA TYR A 84 -9.70 -0.63 -8.83
C TYR A 84 -9.86 -2.10 -9.22
N GLU A 85 -9.17 -2.98 -8.50
CA GLU A 85 -9.12 -4.42 -8.76
C GLU A 85 -9.68 -5.15 -7.54
N THR A 86 -10.49 -6.18 -7.77
CA THR A 86 -10.93 -7.13 -6.74
C THR A 86 -10.59 -8.54 -7.21
N TYR A 87 -9.97 -9.32 -6.33
CA TYR A 87 -9.65 -10.71 -6.54
C TYR A 87 -10.28 -11.56 -5.45
N LEU A 88 -10.91 -12.67 -5.86
CA LEU A 88 -11.58 -13.60 -4.97
C LEU A 88 -11.23 -15.03 -5.39
N SER A 89 -10.57 -15.76 -4.50
CA SER A 89 -10.30 -17.18 -4.64
C SER A 89 -10.53 -17.91 -3.30
N PRO A 90 -10.52 -19.26 -3.28
CA PRO A 90 -10.59 -20.02 -2.02
C PRO A 90 -9.42 -19.76 -1.06
N TYR A 91 -8.28 -19.27 -1.56
CA TYR A 91 -7.02 -19.14 -0.81
C TYR A 91 -6.63 -17.69 -0.51
N ASP A 92 -7.01 -16.77 -1.38
CA ASP A 92 -6.62 -15.37 -1.31
C ASP A 92 -7.78 -14.47 -1.77
N ARG A 93 -7.95 -13.35 -1.07
CA ARG A 93 -8.97 -12.34 -1.33
C ARG A 93 -8.37 -10.97 -1.09
N HIS A 94 -8.39 -10.12 -2.10
CA HIS A 94 -7.86 -8.77 -1.98
C HIS A 94 -8.56 -7.79 -2.90
N HIS A 95 -8.44 -6.51 -2.56
CA HIS A 95 -8.85 -5.41 -3.41
C HIS A 95 -7.87 -4.27 -3.30
N PHE A 96 -7.61 -3.61 -4.42
CA PHE A 96 -6.61 -2.56 -4.52
C PHE A 96 -7.14 -1.42 -5.36
N HIS A 97 -6.88 -0.19 -4.92
CA HIS A 97 -6.84 0.96 -5.81
C HIS A 97 -5.44 1.09 -6.38
N THR A 98 -5.33 1.22 -7.70
CA THR A 98 -4.09 1.62 -8.36
C THR A 98 -4.13 3.12 -8.62
N PHE A 99 -3.03 3.78 -8.32
CA PHE A 99 -2.80 5.19 -8.62
C PHE A 99 -1.52 5.36 -9.43
N ILE A 100 -1.52 6.35 -10.32
CA ILE A 100 -0.34 6.82 -11.03
C ILE A 100 0.15 8.08 -10.31
N ALA A 101 1.33 8.00 -9.70
CA ALA A 101 1.97 9.13 -9.03
C ALA A 101 3.00 9.78 -9.96
N GLY A 102 2.78 11.05 -10.30
CA GLY A 102 3.78 11.86 -10.99
C GLY A 102 4.84 12.33 -10.00
N VAL A 103 6.10 11.98 -10.19
CA VAL A 103 7.21 12.31 -9.29
C VAL A 103 8.30 13.15 -9.96
N LYS A 104 8.91 14.05 -9.19
CA LYS A 104 10.09 14.81 -9.59
C LYS A 104 11.32 14.08 -9.07
N VAL A 105 12.11 13.53 -9.98
CA VAL A 105 13.38 12.84 -9.65
C VAL A 105 14.54 13.83 -9.72
N LYS A 106 15.55 13.63 -8.87
CA LYS A 106 16.78 14.42 -8.87
C LYS A 106 17.49 14.34 -10.22
N ASP A 107 18.00 15.47 -10.70
CA ASP A 107 18.77 15.59 -11.96
C ASP A 107 18.02 15.18 -13.25
N ILE A 108 16.72 14.86 -13.15
CA ILE A 108 15.83 14.60 -14.30
C ILE A 108 14.92 15.81 -14.50
N SER A 109 14.93 16.42 -15.68
CA SER A 109 14.12 17.61 -15.98
C SER A 109 12.63 17.30 -16.04
N ARG A 110 12.26 16.23 -16.75
CA ARG A 110 10.87 15.77 -16.92
C ARG A 110 10.31 15.07 -15.68
N MET A 111 9.00 15.09 -15.53
CA MET A 111 8.29 14.27 -14.55
C MET A 111 8.37 12.80 -14.93
N LYS A 112 8.42 11.94 -13.92
CA LYS A 112 8.34 10.49 -14.06
C LYS A 112 7.06 9.99 -13.40
N TYR A 113 6.62 8.80 -13.79
CA TYR A 113 5.35 8.24 -13.33
C TYR A 113 5.61 6.87 -12.73
N VAL A 114 5.01 6.61 -11.58
CA VAL A 114 5.13 5.32 -10.89
C VAL A 114 3.75 4.87 -10.44
N ASN A 115 3.44 3.60 -10.72
CA ASN A 115 2.20 2.99 -10.25
C ASN A 115 2.36 2.56 -8.79
N VAL A 116 1.36 2.87 -7.99
CA VAL A 116 1.26 2.47 -6.58
C VAL A 116 -0.10 1.83 -6.33
N ARG A 117 -0.13 0.77 -5.53
CA ARG A 117 -1.36 0.10 -5.12
C ARG A 117 -1.64 0.42 -3.66
N TYR A 118 -2.88 0.78 -3.36
CA TYR A 118 -3.40 1.03 -2.02
C TYR A 118 -4.43 -0.05 -1.68
N HIS A 119 -4.24 -0.74 -0.57
CA HIS A 119 -5.19 -1.73 -0.06
C HIS A 119 -6.17 -1.04 0.91
N PRO A 120 -7.49 -1.03 0.64
CA PRO A 120 -8.45 -0.32 1.49
C PRO A 120 -8.52 -0.81 2.94
N ASP A 121 -8.61 -2.12 3.16
CA ASP A 121 -8.75 -2.66 4.52
C ASP A 121 -7.50 -2.47 5.38
N THR A 122 -6.32 -2.75 4.83
CA THR A 122 -5.05 -2.64 5.58
C THR A 122 -4.46 -1.24 5.53
N GLN A 123 -4.97 -0.39 4.64
CA GLN A 123 -4.45 0.95 4.31
C GLN A 123 -2.96 0.98 3.96
N LYS A 124 -2.42 -0.15 3.50
CA LYS A 124 -1.03 -0.29 3.08
C LYS A 124 -0.89 0.18 1.63
N VAL A 125 0.23 0.84 1.35
CA VAL A 125 0.64 1.22 0.00
C VAL A 125 1.84 0.38 -0.40
N ASN A 126 1.83 -0.15 -1.63
CA ASN A 126 2.95 -0.86 -2.22
C ASN A 126 3.11 -0.49 -3.70
N SER A 127 4.18 -0.98 -4.32
CA SER A 127 4.45 -0.80 -5.75
C SER A 127 5.35 -1.92 -6.24
N THR A 128 5.05 -2.48 -7.40
CA THR A 128 5.88 -3.45 -8.11
C THR A 128 7.02 -2.80 -8.90
N TYR A 129 7.12 -1.47 -8.88
CA TYR A 129 8.12 -0.74 -9.65
C TYR A 129 9.41 -0.54 -8.85
N ALA A 130 10.53 -0.49 -9.56
CA ALA A 130 11.84 -0.11 -9.06
C ALA A 130 12.42 1.00 -9.95
N TRP A 131 13.26 1.86 -9.36
CA TRP A 131 14.01 2.85 -10.13
C TRP A 131 15.22 2.20 -10.80
N ASP A 132 15.34 2.38 -12.11
CA ASP A 132 16.51 1.97 -12.90
C ASP A 132 17.35 3.21 -13.25
N GLU A 133 18.61 3.22 -12.81
CA GLU A 133 19.53 4.34 -13.03
C GLU A 133 20.05 4.43 -14.47
N GLU A 134 20.13 3.31 -15.20
CA GLU A 134 20.63 3.27 -16.58
C GLU A 134 19.57 3.79 -17.54
N VAL A 135 18.32 3.36 -17.36
CA VAL A 135 17.16 3.79 -18.14
C VAL A 135 16.63 5.15 -17.65
N GLN A 136 16.98 5.54 -16.43
CA GLN A 136 16.45 6.69 -15.72
C GLN A 136 14.92 6.67 -15.68
N ASP A 137 14.33 5.53 -15.36
CA ASP A 137 12.88 5.36 -15.27
C ASP A 137 12.46 4.33 -14.22
N PHE A 138 11.16 4.31 -13.91
CA PHE A 138 10.56 3.27 -13.10
C PHE A 138 10.22 2.06 -13.96
N ILE A 139 10.81 0.91 -13.65
CA ILE A 139 10.58 -0.35 -14.34
C ILE A 139 9.76 -1.26 -13.43
N GLU A 140 8.74 -1.89 -14.00
CA GLU A 140 7.98 -2.91 -13.30
C GLU A 140 8.88 -4.13 -13.08
N LEU A 141 9.01 -4.55 -11.83
CA LEU A 141 9.65 -5.82 -11.53
C LEU A 141 8.69 -6.91 -11.98
N ASP A 142 9.12 -7.72 -12.94
CA ASP A 142 8.39 -8.92 -13.29
C ASP A 142 8.16 -9.71 -12.00
N LYS A 143 6.90 -10.09 -11.75
CA LYS A 143 6.60 -11.11 -10.76
C LYS A 143 7.18 -12.40 -11.33
N GLU A 144 8.45 -12.68 -11.06
CA GLU A 144 8.96 -14.05 -11.17
C GLU A 144 8.05 -14.90 -10.28
N GLU A 145 7.22 -15.70 -10.96
CA GLU A 145 6.41 -16.82 -10.52
C GLU A 145 6.47 -17.08 -9.01
N GLU A 146 5.41 -16.69 -8.27
CA GLU A 146 4.99 -17.48 -7.10
C GLU A 146 4.39 -18.80 -7.61
N GLU A 147 5.21 -19.62 -8.28
CA GLU A 147 5.03 -21.06 -8.45
C GLU A 147 6.04 -21.76 -7.52
N GLU A 148 5.64 -22.05 -6.29
CA GLU A 148 6.01 -23.30 -5.57
C GLU A 148 4.89 -23.72 -4.60
#